data_AF-A0A7S4IFF2-F1
#
_entry.id   AF-A0A7S4IFF2-F1
#
_cell.length_a   1.000
_cell.length_b   1.000
_cell.length_c   1.000
_cell.angle_alpha   90.00
_cell.angle_beta   90.00
_cell.angle_gamma   90.00
#
_symmetry.space_group_name_H-M   'P 1'
#
loop_
_entity.id
_entity.type
_entity.pdbx_description
1 polymer ?
#
loop_
_entity_poly.entity_id
_entity_poly.type
_entity_poly.pdbx_seq_one_letter_code
_entity_poly.pdbx_strand_id
1 'polypeptide(L)'
;MSADEEVLRQRLLAKENNLRNLTKRYLGFVNSIESSSTEDAQQVYQTLLKELSAYEFSVSKAGSLVDTNLRQIAEYDGMQQRIDAEMASTRADIDRLEVQLREERVLRQQKEQYAVLARRINAYPARDQTQAEIGALNAEIGALKREGDVLGERVEQRSKRFAGFMHSLHDLQLQLAEETAAGGTANE
;
A
#
# COMPACT_ATOMS: atom_id res chain seq x y z
N MET A 1 -23.83 44.96 -11.51
CA MET A 1 -23.77 44.67 -12.96
C MET A 1 -22.42 45.19 -13.44
N SER A 2 -21.63 44.34 -14.09
CA SER A 2 -20.26 44.70 -14.52
C SER A 2 -20.32 45.69 -15.68
N ALA A 3 -19.36 46.60 -15.79
CA ALA A 3 -19.29 47.56 -16.91
C ALA A 3 -19.35 46.87 -18.29
N ASP A 4 -18.86 45.63 -18.38
CA ASP A 4 -18.95 44.79 -19.57
C ASP A 4 -20.37 44.36 -19.92
N GLU A 5 -21.23 44.08 -18.94
CA GLU A 5 -22.64 43.75 -19.17
C GLU A 5 -23.39 44.96 -19.76
N GLU A 6 -23.06 46.16 -19.28
CA GLU A 6 -23.67 47.41 -19.73
C GLU A 6 -23.29 47.71 -21.20
N VAL A 7 -22.02 47.50 -21.56
CA VAL A 7 -21.51 47.64 -22.93
C VAL A 7 -22.13 46.58 -23.86
N LEU A 8 -22.26 45.34 -23.39
CA LEU A 8 -22.88 44.26 -24.16
C LEU A 8 -24.36 44.55 -24.42
N ARG A 9 -25.08 45.02 -23.40
CA ARG A 9 -26.49 45.42 -23.48
C ARG A 9 -26.70 46.58 -24.46
N GLN A 10 -25.86 47.60 -24.42
CA GLN A 10 -25.93 48.71 -25.39
C GLN A 10 -25.62 48.26 -26.82
N ARG A 11 -24.66 47.35 -27.02
CA ARG A 11 -24.39 46.76 -28.36
C ARG A 11 -25.54 45.89 -28.87
N LEU A 12 -26.22 45.18 -27.99
CA LEU A 12 -27.40 44.38 -28.32
C LEU A 12 -28.58 45.28 -28.74
N LEU A 13 -28.85 46.35 -27.97
CA LEU A 13 -29.89 47.34 -28.31
C LEU A 13 -29.58 48.09 -29.62
N ALA A 14 -28.32 48.44 -29.88
CA ALA A 14 -27.91 49.07 -31.14
C ALA A 14 -28.09 48.15 -32.36
N LYS A 15 -28.23 46.84 -32.16
CA LYS A 15 -28.48 45.84 -33.21
C LYS A 15 -29.98 45.60 -33.50
N GLU A 16 -30.91 46.32 -32.86
CA GLU A 16 -32.36 46.29 -33.11
C GLU A 16 -32.74 46.89 -34.49
N ASN A 17 -32.07 46.44 -35.56
CA ASN A 17 -32.31 46.85 -36.93
C ASN A 17 -33.74 46.50 -37.38
N ASN A 18 -34.29 45.40 -36.88
CA ASN A 18 -35.64 44.95 -37.21
C ASN A 18 -36.69 45.92 -36.68
N LEU A 19 -36.58 46.35 -35.41
CA LEU A 19 -37.47 47.36 -34.83
C LEU A 19 -37.32 48.70 -35.57
N ARG A 20 -36.09 49.13 -35.85
CA ARG A 20 -35.84 50.37 -36.61
C ARG A 20 -36.44 50.33 -38.02
N ASN A 21 -36.35 49.19 -38.70
CA ASN A 21 -36.94 49.00 -40.03
C ASN A 21 -38.46 48.99 -39.97
N LEU A 22 -39.05 48.33 -38.96
CA LEU A 22 -40.49 48.34 -38.70
C LEU A 22 -40.99 49.77 -38.44
N THR A 23 -40.28 50.56 -37.62
CA THR A 23 -40.62 51.97 -37.38
C THR A 23 -40.57 52.80 -38.66
N LYS A 24 -39.56 52.58 -39.52
CA LYS A 24 -39.49 53.26 -40.83
C LYS A 24 -40.65 52.87 -41.76
N ARG A 25 -41.01 51.58 -41.80
CA ARG A 25 -42.15 51.07 -42.59
C ARG A 25 -43.47 51.65 -42.08
N TYR A 26 -43.62 51.76 -40.75
CA TYR A 26 -44.78 52.36 -40.11
C TYR A 26 -44.92 53.84 -40.47
N LEU A 27 -43.85 54.62 -40.34
CA LEU A 27 -43.84 56.03 -40.73
C LEU A 27 -44.10 56.22 -42.23
N GLY A 28 -43.57 55.32 -43.08
CA GLY A 28 -43.85 55.32 -44.52
C GLY A 28 -45.32 55.07 -44.84
N PHE A 29 -45.99 54.21 -44.07
CA PHE A 29 -47.43 53.97 -44.19
C PHE A 29 -48.27 55.19 -43.76
N VAL A 30 -47.92 55.80 -42.62
CA VAL A 30 -48.61 57.03 -42.16
C VAL A 30 -48.51 58.13 -43.22
N ASN A 31 -47.33 58.31 -43.82
CA ASN A 31 -47.15 59.29 -44.88
C ASN A 31 -47.93 58.95 -46.17
N SER A 32 -48.04 57.67 -46.54
CA SER A 32 -48.77 57.28 -47.76
C SER A 32 -50.29 57.46 -47.64
N ILE A 33 -50.84 57.43 -46.41
CA ILE A 33 -52.24 57.77 -46.14
C ILE A 33 -52.53 59.24 -46.46
N GLU A 34 -51.58 60.13 -46.21
CA GLU A 34 -51.77 61.59 -46.39
C GLU A 34 -51.48 62.08 -47.82
N SER A 35 -50.70 61.33 -48.61
CA SER A 35 -50.06 61.86 -49.83
C SER A 35 -50.14 60.96 -51.08
N SER A 36 -50.78 59.79 -51.02
CA SER A 36 -50.80 58.82 -52.13
C SER A 36 -52.22 58.30 -52.44
N SER A 37 -52.36 57.53 -53.53
CA SER A 37 -53.62 56.88 -53.87
C SER A 37 -53.97 55.78 -52.85
N THR A 38 -55.26 55.43 -52.76
CA THR A 38 -55.73 54.34 -51.89
C THR A 38 -55.08 52.99 -52.23
N GLU A 39 -54.73 52.75 -53.49
CA GLU A 39 -54.08 51.50 -53.93
C GLU A 39 -52.63 51.42 -53.45
N ASP A 40 -51.89 52.53 -53.51
CA ASP A 40 -50.52 52.62 -53.01
C ASP A 40 -50.47 52.49 -51.49
N ALA A 41 -51.40 53.15 -50.78
CA ALA A 41 -51.53 53.01 -49.33
C ALA A 41 -51.81 51.56 -48.90
N GLN A 42 -52.65 50.84 -49.65
CA GLN A 42 -52.93 49.42 -49.44
C GLN A 42 -51.67 48.54 -49.60
N GLN A 43 -50.83 48.80 -50.61
CA GLN A 43 -49.58 48.05 -50.82
C GLN A 43 -48.55 48.31 -49.71
N VAL A 44 -48.42 49.56 -49.26
CA VAL A 44 -47.54 49.91 -48.14
C VAL A 44 -48.03 49.26 -46.84
N TYR A 45 -49.34 49.22 -46.61
CA TYR A 45 -49.95 48.52 -45.46
C TYR A 45 -49.63 47.01 -45.44
N GLN A 46 -49.77 46.34 -46.58
CA GLN A 46 -49.43 44.91 -46.69
C GLN A 46 -47.94 44.64 -46.43
N THR A 47 -47.07 45.58 -46.83
CA THR A 47 -45.64 45.50 -46.55
C THR A 47 -45.34 45.71 -45.07
N LEU A 48 -46.05 46.64 -44.41
CA LEU A 48 -45.95 46.87 -42.98
C LEU A 48 -46.38 45.63 -42.17
N LEU A 49 -47.50 45.00 -42.54
CA LEU A 49 -47.97 43.77 -41.88
C LEU A 49 -46.95 42.63 -41.99
N LYS A 50 -46.31 42.47 -43.16
CA LYS A 50 -45.24 41.48 -43.34
C LYS A 50 -44.06 41.77 -42.42
N GLU A 51 -43.61 43.02 -42.33
CA GLU A 51 -42.51 43.40 -41.46
C GLU A 51 -42.87 43.19 -39.98
N LEU A 52 -44.11 43.48 -39.57
CA LEU A 52 -44.61 43.26 -38.22
C LEU A 52 -44.58 41.77 -37.86
N SER A 53 -45.08 40.91 -38.75
CA SER A 53 -45.04 39.46 -38.55
C SER A 53 -43.61 38.91 -38.44
N ALA A 54 -42.67 39.46 -39.22
CA ALA A 54 -41.27 39.08 -39.15
C ALA A 54 -40.63 39.53 -37.82
N TYR A 55 -41.00 40.71 -37.31
CA TYR A 55 -40.55 41.18 -36.01
C TYR A 55 -41.11 40.33 -34.87
N GLU A 56 -42.40 40.02 -34.87
CA GLU A 56 -43.03 39.13 -33.89
C GLU A 56 -42.36 37.75 -33.85
N PHE A 57 -42.08 37.17 -35.01
CA PHE A 57 -41.33 35.92 -35.10
C PHE A 57 -39.91 36.04 -34.52
N SER A 58 -39.22 37.14 -34.82
CA SER A 58 -37.87 37.40 -34.28
C SER A 58 -37.88 37.49 -32.75
N VAL A 59 -38.87 38.16 -32.16
CA VAL A 59 -39.02 38.31 -30.70
C VAL A 59 -39.33 36.95 -30.06
N SER A 60 -40.27 36.19 -30.63
CA SER A 60 -40.61 34.84 -30.15
C SER A 60 -39.40 33.89 -30.18
N LYS A 61 -38.65 33.91 -31.30
CA LYS A 61 -37.40 33.15 -31.44
C LYS A 61 -36.36 33.54 -30.39
N ALA A 62 -36.20 34.83 -30.12
CA ALA A 62 -35.27 35.31 -29.09
C ALA A 62 -35.68 34.81 -27.70
N GLY A 63 -36.98 34.84 -27.37
CA GLY A 63 -37.51 34.27 -26.13
C GLY A 63 -37.18 32.78 -25.98
N SER A 64 -37.45 31.97 -27.01
CA SER A 64 -37.12 30.54 -26.99
C SER A 64 -35.61 30.27 -26.85
N LEU A 65 -34.78 31.13 -27.41
CA LEU A 65 -33.31 31.03 -27.29
C LEU A 65 -32.86 31.35 -25.86
N VAL A 66 -33.43 32.37 -25.22
CA VAL A 66 -33.18 32.69 -23.81
C VAL A 66 -33.58 31.51 -22.92
N ASP A 67 -34.78 30.95 -23.09
CA ASP A 67 -35.26 29.81 -22.30
C ASP A 67 -34.38 28.56 -22.48
N THR A 68 -33.87 28.35 -23.69
CA THR A 68 -32.94 27.25 -23.97
C THR A 68 -31.59 27.47 -23.32
N ASN A 69 -31.05 28.69 -23.39
CA ASN A 69 -29.79 29.03 -22.73
C ASN A 69 -29.89 28.88 -21.21
N LEU A 70 -31.00 29.31 -20.59
CA LEU A 70 -31.21 29.15 -19.15
C LEU A 70 -31.21 27.67 -18.74
N ARG A 71 -31.86 26.81 -19.53
CA ARG A 71 -31.80 25.35 -19.31
C ARG A 71 -30.39 24.79 -19.47
N GLN A 72 -29.66 25.23 -20.49
CA GLN A 72 -28.28 24.81 -20.72
C GLN A 72 -27.35 25.22 -19.57
N ILE A 73 -27.49 26.44 -19.04
CA ILE A 73 -26.72 26.90 -17.86
C ILE A 73 -26.98 25.98 -16.68
N ALA A 74 -28.25 25.67 -16.37
CA ALA A 74 -28.60 24.77 -15.28
C ALA A 74 -28.04 23.34 -15.49
N GLU A 75 -28.05 22.84 -16.73
CA GLU A 75 -27.43 21.56 -17.07
C GLU A 75 -25.92 21.58 -16.89
N TYR A 76 -25.24 22.65 -17.30
CA TYR A 76 -23.80 22.81 -17.10
C TYR A 76 -23.42 22.90 -15.63
N ASP A 77 -24.18 23.64 -14.81
CA ASP A 77 -23.98 23.67 -13.36
C ASP A 77 -24.12 22.27 -12.75
N GLY A 78 -25.13 21.50 -13.19
CA GLY A 78 -25.30 20.11 -12.76
C GLY A 78 -24.22 19.15 -13.26
N MET A 79 -23.62 19.39 -14.43
CA MET A 79 -22.44 18.66 -14.89
C MET A 79 -21.22 19.00 -14.04
N GLN A 80 -21.00 20.28 -13.75
CA GLN A 80 -19.88 20.74 -12.94
C GLN A 80 -19.91 20.12 -11.54
N GLN A 81 -21.06 20.13 -10.87
CA GLN A 81 -21.23 19.51 -9.55
C GLN A 81 -20.95 18.00 -9.57
N ARG A 82 -21.33 17.29 -10.63
CA ARG A 82 -21.05 15.85 -10.78
C ARG A 82 -19.55 15.60 -10.94
N ILE A 83 -18.89 16.37 -11.79
CA ILE A 83 -17.43 16.27 -11.98
C ILE A 83 -16.71 16.54 -10.66
N ASP A 84 -17.10 17.59 -9.92
CA ASP A 84 -16.49 17.93 -8.64
C ASP A 84 -16.68 16.81 -7.60
N ALA A 85 -17.86 16.17 -7.57
CA ALA A 85 -18.12 15.02 -6.71
C ALA A 85 -17.27 13.80 -7.08
N GLU A 86 -17.15 13.47 -8.38
CA GLU A 86 -16.32 12.38 -8.87
C GLU A 86 -14.82 12.63 -8.58
N MET A 87 -14.36 13.87 -8.74
CA MET A 87 -13.00 14.27 -8.38
C MET A 87 -12.73 14.12 -6.88
N ALA A 88 -13.68 14.50 -6.03
CA ALA A 88 -13.57 14.34 -4.59
C ALA A 88 -13.51 12.85 -4.18
N SER A 89 -14.38 12.01 -4.77
CA SER A 89 -14.37 10.57 -4.55
C SER A 89 -13.05 9.95 -4.97
N THR A 90 -12.56 10.30 -6.16
CA THR A 90 -11.31 9.77 -6.71
C THR A 90 -10.10 10.14 -5.83
N ARG A 91 -10.08 11.36 -5.28
CA ARG A 91 -9.04 11.78 -4.32
C ARG A 91 -9.08 10.96 -3.04
N ALA A 92 -10.26 10.73 -2.48
CA ALA A 92 -10.41 9.87 -1.30
C ALA A 92 -9.93 8.44 -1.56
N ASP A 93 -10.21 7.89 -2.75
CA ASP A 93 -9.72 6.56 -3.14
C ASP A 93 -8.19 6.52 -3.28
N ILE A 94 -7.57 7.57 -3.85
CA ILE A 94 -6.11 7.70 -3.92
C ILE A 94 -5.51 7.68 -2.50
N ASP A 95 -6.01 8.51 -1.60
CA ASP A 95 -5.51 8.59 -0.22
C ASP A 95 -5.62 7.24 0.50
N ARG A 96 -6.74 6.53 0.30
CA ARG A 96 -6.95 5.18 0.84
C ARG A 96 -5.93 4.19 0.26
N LEU A 97 -5.75 4.18 -1.04
CA LEU A 97 -4.83 3.26 -1.72
C LEU A 97 -3.38 3.52 -1.32
N GLU A 98 -2.98 4.77 -1.07
CA GLU A 98 -1.66 5.10 -0.56
C GLU A 98 -1.40 4.51 0.83
N VAL A 99 -2.39 4.58 1.73
CA VAL A 99 -2.29 3.97 3.06
C VAL A 99 -2.13 2.47 2.94
N GLN A 100 -2.99 1.81 2.15
CA GLN A 100 -2.90 0.36 1.92
C GLN A 100 -1.55 -0.05 1.32
N LEU A 101 -1.04 0.72 0.36
CA LEU A 101 0.27 0.47 -0.24
C LEU A 101 1.41 0.57 0.79
N ARG A 102 1.34 1.54 1.71
CA ARG A 102 2.33 1.67 2.79
C ARG A 102 2.29 0.47 3.73
N GLU A 103 1.10 0.02 4.12
CA GLU A 103 0.92 -1.16 4.98
C GLU A 103 1.46 -2.43 4.32
N GLU A 104 1.12 -2.67 3.05
CA GLU A 104 1.60 -3.84 2.30
C GLU A 104 3.12 -3.84 2.11
N ARG A 105 3.74 -2.67 1.94
CA ARG A 105 5.21 -2.55 1.88
C ARG A 105 5.87 -2.98 3.20
N VAL A 106 5.30 -2.55 4.33
CA VAL A 106 5.81 -2.95 5.66
C VAL A 106 5.65 -4.46 5.85
N LEU A 107 4.50 -5.01 5.51
CA LEU A 107 4.22 -6.44 5.63
C LEU A 107 5.15 -7.27 4.73
N ARG A 108 5.41 -6.80 3.50
CA ARG A 108 6.40 -7.43 2.61
C ARG A 108 7.80 -7.41 3.21
N GLN A 109 8.26 -6.28 3.74
CA GLN A 109 9.58 -6.18 4.36
C GLN A 109 9.71 -7.13 5.56
N GLN A 110 8.68 -7.23 6.39
CA GLN A 110 8.63 -8.19 7.50
C GLN A 110 8.70 -9.63 6.99
N LYS A 111 7.92 -9.99 5.97
CA LYS A 111 7.98 -11.33 5.34
C LYS A 111 9.37 -11.66 4.81
N GLU A 112 10.03 -10.72 4.16
CA GLU A 112 11.40 -10.90 3.66
C GLU A 112 12.39 -11.13 4.80
N GLN A 113 12.29 -10.35 5.89
CA GLN A 113 13.11 -10.55 7.10
C GLN A 113 12.87 -11.91 7.75
N TYR A 114 11.61 -12.34 7.89
CA TYR A 114 11.28 -13.66 8.41
C TYR A 114 11.79 -14.78 7.51
N ALA A 115 11.71 -14.63 6.18
CA ALA A 115 12.24 -15.62 5.24
C ALA A 115 13.76 -15.77 5.38
N VAL A 116 14.51 -14.66 5.53
CA VAL A 116 15.96 -14.69 5.77
C VAL A 116 16.27 -15.41 7.09
N LEU A 117 15.55 -15.09 8.16
CA LEU A 117 15.74 -15.73 9.46
C LEU A 117 15.40 -17.23 9.40
N ALA A 118 14.29 -17.60 8.76
CA ALA A 118 13.88 -18.98 8.59
C ALA A 118 14.93 -19.79 7.82
N ARG A 119 15.50 -19.23 6.74
CA ARG A 119 16.61 -19.88 6.01
C ARG A 119 17.83 -20.10 6.90
N ARG A 120 18.18 -19.12 7.74
CA ARG A 120 19.30 -19.25 8.67
C ARG A 120 19.04 -20.31 9.75
N ILE A 121 17.83 -20.36 10.29
CA ILE A 121 17.44 -21.38 11.29
C ILE A 121 17.46 -22.78 10.67
N ASN A 122 16.91 -22.92 9.46
CA ASN A 122 16.86 -24.20 8.74
C ASN A 122 18.22 -24.70 8.26
N ALA A 123 19.28 -23.88 8.35
CA ALA A 123 20.65 -24.33 8.11
C ALA A 123 21.19 -25.19 9.27
N TYR A 124 20.56 -25.12 10.45
CA TYR A 124 20.90 -25.95 11.60
C TYR A 124 20.03 -27.22 11.63
N PRO A 125 20.55 -28.34 12.14
CA PRO A 125 19.76 -29.56 12.32
C PRO A 125 18.57 -29.33 13.24
N ALA A 126 17.56 -30.19 13.11
CA ALA A 126 16.37 -30.11 13.95
C ALA A 126 16.76 -30.25 15.43
N ARG A 127 16.14 -29.45 16.30
CA ARG A 127 16.42 -29.44 17.73
C ARG A 127 16.34 -30.83 18.35
N ASP A 128 15.36 -31.63 17.93
CA ASP A 128 15.16 -32.99 18.43
C ASP A 128 16.32 -33.92 18.07
N GLN A 129 16.92 -33.75 16.89
CA GLN A 129 18.10 -34.52 16.47
C GLN A 129 19.31 -34.16 17.33
N THR A 130 19.60 -32.86 17.48
CA THR A 130 20.72 -32.41 18.34
C THR A 130 20.51 -32.82 19.80
N GLN A 131 19.27 -32.81 20.29
CA GLN A 131 18.95 -33.24 21.65
C GLN A 131 19.17 -34.76 21.83
N ALA A 132 18.84 -35.56 20.82
CA ALA A 132 19.11 -37.00 20.82
C ALA A 132 20.61 -37.29 20.81
N GLU A 133 21.39 -36.57 19.99
CA GLU A 133 22.85 -36.67 19.94
C GLU A 133 23.50 -36.33 21.30
N ILE A 134 23.06 -35.23 21.93
CA ILE A 134 23.49 -34.85 23.28
C ILE A 134 23.16 -35.96 24.29
N GLY A 135 21.97 -36.54 24.21
CA GLY A 135 21.56 -37.66 25.06
C GLY A 135 22.48 -38.88 24.90
N ALA A 136 22.77 -39.26 23.66
CA ALA A 136 23.65 -40.38 23.34
C ALA A 136 25.08 -40.16 23.85
N LEU A 137 25.67 -38.98 23.59
CA LEU A 137 27.00 -38.61 24.06
C LEU A 137 27.09 -38.62 25.59
N ASN A 138 26.06 -38.12 26.29
CA ASN A 138 26.03 -38.14 27.76
C ASN A 138 25.97 -39.57 28.31
N ALA A 139 25.22 -40.47 27.66
CA ALA A 139 25.16 -41.87 28.04
C ALA A 139 26.53 -42.56 27.85
N GLU A 140 27.21 -42.28 26.73
CA GLU A 140 28.55 -42.79 26.43
C GLU A 140 29.59 -42.29 27.44
N ILE A 141 29.61 -40.99 27.74
CA ILE A 141 30.46 -40.42 28.80
C ILE A 141 30.21 -41.12 30.14
N GLY A 142 28.93 -41.35 30.47
CA GLY A 142 28.55 -42.07 31.69
C GLY A 142 29.08 -43.51 31.72
N ALA A 143 29.07 -44.21 30.58
CA ALA A 143 29.61 -45.56 30.46
C ALA A 143 31.14 -45.57 30.61
N LEU A 144 31.85 -44.69 29.90
CA LEU A 144 33.31 -44.56 29.96
C LEU A 144 33.81 -44.21 31.36
N LYS A 145 33.09 -43.34 32.09
CA LYS A 145 33.44 -43.02 33.48
C LYS A 145 33.37 -44.26 34.38
N ARG A 146 32.29 -45.04 34.28
CA ARG A 146 32.15 -46.29 35.06
C ARG A 146 33.22 -47.31 34.71
N GLU A 147 33.56 -47.44 33.43
CA GLU A 147 34.65 -48.32 33.00
C GLU A 147 35.99 -47.84 33.57
N GLY A 148 36.26 -46.54 33.55
CA GLY A 148 37.42 -45.93 34.17
C GLY A 148 37.50 -46.21 35.67
N ASP A 149 36.40 -46.07 36.40
CA ASP A 149 36.31 -46.36 37.84
C ASP A 149 36.63 -47.84 38.11
N VAL A 150 36.04 -48.76 37.34
CA VAL A 150 36.29 -50.21 37.46
C VAL A 150 37.75 -50.57 37.16
N LEU A 151 38.35 -49.97 36.14
CA LEU A 151 39.77 -50.18 35.83
C LEU A 151 40.67 -49.60 36.91
N GLY A 152 40.33 -48.42 37.46
CA GLY A 152 41.00 -47.81 38.60
C GLY A 152 41.02 -48.74 39.81
N GLU A 153 39.85 -49.28 40.19
CA GLU A 153 39.73 -50.26 41.27
C GLU A 153 40.58 -51.52 41.01
N ARG A 154 40.61 -52.05 39.78
CA ARG A 154 41.46 -53.20 39.44
C ARG A 154 42.94 -52.91 39.57
N VAL A 155 43.38 -51.72 39.15
CA VAL A 155 44.79 -51.30 39.29
C VAL A 155 45.16 -51.18 40.76
N GLU A 156 44.29 -50.58 41.58
CA GLU A 156 44.50 -50.46 43.02
C GLU A 156 44.60 -51.84 43.70
N GLN A 157 43.69 -52.75 43.37
CA GLN A 157 43.73 -54.13 43.87
C GLN A 157 45.02 -54.85 43.46
N ARG A 158 45.48 -54.68 42.21
CA ARG A 158 46.75 -55.26 41.74
C ARG A 158 47.95 -54.66 42.47
N SER A 159 47.95 -53.36 42.72
CA SER A 159 49.01 -52.69 43.48
C SER A 159 49.07 -53.21 44.92
N LYS A 160 47.91 -53.36 45.58
CA LYS A 160 47.80 -53.98 46.92
C LYS A 160 48.35 -55.42 46.94
N ARG A 161 47.99 -56.25 45.96
CA ARG A 161 48.50 -57.63 45.84
C ARG A 161 50.01 -57.67 45.60
N PHE A 162 50.53 -56.80 44.75
CA PHE A 162 51.96 -56.70 44.48
C PHE A 162 52.75 -56.25 45.71
N ALA A 163 52.25 -55.26 46.46
CA ALA A 163 52.85 -54.86 47.73
C ALA A 163 52.88 -56.01 48.74
N GLY A 164 51.80 -56.80 48.84
CA GLY A 164 51.76 -58.01 49.68
C GLY A 164 52.80 -59.06 49.24
N PHE A 165 52.92 -59.31 47.94
CA PHE A 165 53.96 -60.20 47.40
C PHE A 165 55.37 -59.73 47.73
N MET A 166 55.65 -58.43 47.58
CA MET A 166 56.95 -57.85 47.92
C MET A 166 57.26 -57.98 49.42
N HIS A 167 56.26 -57.85 50.28
CA HIS A 167 56.42 -58.09 51.72
C HIS A 167 56.79 -59.55 52.01
N SER A 168 56.04 -60.52 51.46
CA SER A 168 56.38 -61.94 51.61
C SER A 168 57.75 -62.31 51.04
N LEU A 169 58.16 -61.69 49.93
CA LEU A 169 59.50 -61.87 49.36
C LEU A 169 60.58 -61.32 50.30
N HIS A 170 60.34 -60.18 50.93
CA HIS A 170 61.23 -59.61 51.94
C HIS A 170 61.33 -60.51 53.18
N ASP A 171 60.21 -61.06 53.66
CA ASP A 171 60.18 -61.99 54.79
C ASP A 171 60.97 -63.26 54.48
N LEU A 172 60.82 -63.82 53.28
CA LEU A 172 61.62 -64.97 52.84
C LEU A 172 63.12 -64.63 52.73
N GLN A 173 63.48 -63.43 52.26
CA GLN A 173 64.87 -62.97 52.24
C GLN A 173 65.46 -62.84 53.65
N LEU A 174 64.67 -62.32 54.61
CA LEU A 174 65.03 -62.26 56.02
C LEU A 174 65.25 -63.66 56.60
N GLN A 175 64.32 -64.60 56.36
CA GLN A 175 64.46 -65.99 56.80
C GLN A 175 65.70 -66.67 56.21
N LEU A 176 65.98 -66.47 54.91
CA LEU A 176 67.20 -66.99 54.28
C LEU A 176 68.47 -66.34 54.85
N ALA A 177 68.43 -65.05 55.19
CA ALA A 177 69.54 -64.37 55.86
C ALA A 177 69.75 -64.91 57.29
N GLU A 178 68.69 -65.25 58.01
CA GLU A 178 68.74 -65.88 59.33
C GLU A 178 69.25 -67.32 59.26
N GLU A 179 68.82 -68.12 58.27
CA GLU A 179 69.31 -69.50 58.04
C GLU A 179 70.78 -69.53 57.64
N THR A 180 71.24 -68.59 56.81
CA THR A 180 72.66 -68.47 56.44
C THR A 180 73.52 -67.96 57.59
N ALA A 181 72.99 -67.10 58.47
CA ALA A 181 73.65 -66.71 59.72
C ALA A 181 73.71 -67.86 60.74
N ALA A 182 72.67 -68.70 60.83
CA ALA A 182 72.62 -69.86 61.73
C ALA A 182 73.48 -71.04 61.23
N GLY A 183 73.61 -71.22 59.91
CA GLY A 183 74.49 -72.21 59.29
C GLY A 183 75.99 -71.89 59.42
N GLY A 184 76.35 -70.61 59.63
CA GLY A 184 77.72 -70.16 59.84
C GLY A 184 78.30 -70.46 61.23
N THR A 185 77.47 -70.88 62.20
CA THR A 185 77.92 -71.19 63.57
C THR A 185 78.09 -72.68 63.88
N ALA A 186 77.99 -73.56 62.88
CA ALA A 186 77.99 -75.02 63.09
C ALA A 186 79.06 -75.81 62.32
N ASN A 187 80.11 -75.17 61.78
CA ASN A 187 81.26 -75.91 61.24
C ASN A 187 82.57 -75.14 61.49
N GLU A 188 83.06 -75.25 62.73
CA GLU A 188 84.47 -75.21 63.09
C GLU A 188 85.02 -76.64 63.09
#